data_AF-A0A1H3D2Y8-F1
#
_entry.id   AF-A0A1H3D2Y8-F1
#
_cell.length_a   1.000
_cell.length_b   1.000
_cell.length_c   1.000
_cell.angle_alpha   90.00
_cell.angle_beta   90.00
_cell.angle_gamma   90.00
#
_symmetry.space_group_name_H-M   'P 1'
#
loop_
_entity.id
_entity.type
_entity.pdbx_description
1 polymer ?
#
loop_
_entity_poly.entity_id
_entity_poly.type
_entity_poly.pdbx_seq_one_letter_code
_entity_poly.pdbx_strand_id
1 'polypeptide(L)'
;MSDKPAALLTKTQRDRVDNDFQSVDGAKRRRDQQRIRRRVAAGVDDFAHLVEYPDEQLEAAFESSDDEHLVRALADMRVASERIRLLHGVEHDEVLRRARTRAQTAECRDRSVSELAFRTEDEIRRAVTAELEAEYEPDDWKRRSELALKAGALLALPGVSLIPIPYGAIPLGIDGALTFVALFFAGPLLAFGLGILLLRSIRDDIVPGMRAFGTDPVGTIRRLWNRV
;
A
#
# COMPACT_ATOMS: atom_id res chain seq x y z
N MET A 1 9.75 51.04 12.59
CA MET A 1 8.49 50.62 11.94
C MET A 1 8.62 49.13 11.68
N SER A 2 7.83 48.27 12.33
CA SER A 2 7.90 46.83 12.04
C SER A 2 7.13 46.60 10.73
N ASP A 3 7.83 46.43 9.63
CA ASP A 3 7.26 45.88 8.41
C ASP A 3 6.88 44.42 8.69
N LYS A 4 5.71 44.25 9.30
CA LYS A 4 5.08 42.95 9.37
C LYS A 4 4.65 42.62 7.94
N PRO A 5 5.08 41.48 7.38
CA PRO A 5 4.66 41.06 6.05
C PRO A 5 3.14 41.10 5.97
N ALA A 6 2.62 41.54 4.83
CA ALA A 6 1.19 41.70 4.61
C ALA A 6 0.51 40.33 4.61
N ALA A 7 0.10 39.85 5.79
CA ALA A 7 -0.70 38.64 5.92
C ALA A 7 -1.93 38.74 5.02
N LEU A 8 -2.36 37.59 4.48
CA LEU A 8 -3.50 37.49 3.56
C LEU A 8 -4.72 38.27 4.04
N LEU A 9 -5.01 38.25 5.34
CA LEU A 9 -6.01 39.10 5.96
C LEU A 9 -5.39 39.85 7.14
N THR A 10 -5.86 41.07 7.38
CA THR A 10 -5.52 41.78 8.62
C THR A 10 -6.22 41.11 9.81
N LYS A 11 -5.72 41.34 11.03
CA LYS A 11 -6.35 40.83 12.27
C LYS A 11 -7.84 41.22 12.32
N THR A 12 -8.15 42.49 12.08
CA THR A 12 -9.52 43.00 12.06
C THR A 12 -10.39 42.33 10.99
N GLN A 13 -9.83 41.97 9.84
CA GLN A 13 -10.58 41.26 8.80
C GLN A 13 -10.89 39.82 9.22
N ARG A 14 -9.96 39.12 9.90
CA ARG A 14 -10.23 37.80 10.47
C ARG A 14 -11.30 37.85 11.55
N ASP A 15 -11.16 38.78 12.51
CA ASP A 15 -12.14 38.95 13.59
C ASP A 15 -13.56 39.21 13.04
N ARG A 16 -13.67 39.89 11.89
CA ARG A 16 -14.96 40.10 11.21
C ARG A 16 -15.51 38.84 10.56
N VAL A 17 -14.67 37.99 9.98
CA VAL A 17 -15.12 36.70 9.44
C VAL A 17 -15.60 35.80 10.57
N ASP A 18 -14.85 35.74 11.67
CA ASP A 18 -15.17 34.89 12.82
C ASP A 18 -16.49 35.29 13.51
N ASN A 19 -16.79 36.59 13.56
CA ASN A 19 -18.04 37.12 14.14
C ASN A 19 -19.15 37.37 13.09
N ASP A 20 -19.09 36.73 11.92
CA ASP A 20 -20.05 36.89 10.81
C ASP A 20 -20.40 38.36 10.49
N PHE A 21 -19.41 39.25 10.57
CA PHE A 21 -19.55 40.68 10.28
C PHE A 21 -20.64 41.39 11.10
N GLN A 22 -21.02 40.88 12.27
CA GLN A 22 -22.04 41.48 13.15
C GLN A 22 -21.70 42.92 13.56
N SER A 23 -20.41 43.27 13.56
CA SER A 23 -19.88 44.60 13.91
C SER A 23 -19.92 45.63 12.75
N VAL A 24 -20.55 45.31 11.61
CA VAL A 24 -20.51 46.15 10.40
C VAL A 24 -21.91 46.36 9.81
N ASP A 25 -22.28 47.62 9.55
CA ASP A 25 -23.58 47.99 8.97
C ASP A 25 -23.78 47.47 7.54
N GLY A 26 -25.03 47.17 7.16
CA GLY A 26 -25.39 46.36 5.99
C GLY A 26 -24.71 46.70 4.64
N ALA A 27 -24.66 47.99 4.26
CA ALA A 27 -24.01 48.38 3.00
C ALA A 27 -22.48 48.22 3.05
N LYS A 28 -21.88 48.46 4.22
CA LYS A 28 -20.44 48.27 4.47
C LYS A 28 -20.11 46.78 4.62
N ARG A 29 -21.00 46.00 5.25
CA ARG A 29 -20.88 44.54 5.42
C ARG A 29 -20.76 43.83 4.09
N ARG A 30 -21.67 44.09 3.13
CA ARG A 30 -21.61 43.44 1.80
C ARG A 30 -20.31 43.74 1.04
N ARG A 31 -19.86 45.00 1.05
CA ARG A 31 -18.61 45.40 0.39
C ARG A 31 -17.39 44.75 1.05
N ASP A 32 -17.36 44.73 2.38
CA ASP A 32 -16.25 44.14 3.13
C ASP A 32 -16.19 42.62 2.95
N GLN A 33 -17.34 41.95 3.00
CA GLN A 33 -17.47 40.53 2.68
C GLN A 33 -16.93 40.20 1.29
N GLN A 34 -17.35 40.95 0.26
CA GLN A 34 -16.89 40.72 -1.10
C GLN A 34 -15.38 40.96 -1.23
N ARG A 35 -14.84 41.99 -0.57
CA ARG A 35 -13.41 42.29 -0.58
C ARG A 35 -12.59 41.19 0.09
N ILE A 36 -13.02 40.72 1.26
CA ILE A 36 -12.35 39.64 1.99
C ILE A 36 -12.39 38.35 1.17
N ARG A 37 -13.55 37.98 0.62
CA ARG A 37 -13.68 36.78 -0.23
C ARG A 37 -12.75 36.82 -1.45
N ARG A 38 -12.70 37.95 -2.16
CA ARG A 38 -11.79 38.13 -3.30
C ARG A 38 -10.33 38.00 -2.88
N ARG A 39 -9.95 38.54 -1.72
CA ARG A 39 -8.58 38.45 -1.22
C ARG A 39 -8.21 37.02 -0.83
N VAL A 40 -9.11 36.30 -0.16
CA VAL A 40 -8.90 34.89 0.17
C VAL A 40 -8.74 34.04 -1.09
N ALA A 41 -9.60 34.24 -2.10
CA ALA A 41 -9.48 33.55 -3.38
C ALA A 41 -8.14 33.84 -4.06
N ALA A 42 -7.75 35.12 -4.16
CA ALA A 42 -6.46 35.51 -4.73
C ALA A 42 -5.27 34.88 -3.99
N GLY A 43 -5.33 34.77 -2.65
CA GLY A 43 -4.28 34.10 -1.89
C GLY A 43 -4.16 32.59 -2.14
N VAL A 44 -5.24 31.94 -2.57
CA VAL A 44 -5.17 30.54 -3.03
C VAL A 44 -4.53 30.49 -4.43
N ASP A 45 -4.85 31.45 -5.29
CA ASP A 45 -4.27 31.54 -6.63
C ASP A 45 -2.77 31.86 -6.59
N ASP A 46 -2.29 32.56 -5.55
CA ASP A 46 -0.86 32.88 -5.35
C ASP A 46 0.04 31.61 -5.28
N PHE A 47 -0.50 30.45 -4.86
CA PHE A 47 0.26 29.20 -4.87
C PHE A 47 0.71 28.79 -6.27
N ALA A 48 0.01 29.22 -7.33
CA ALA A 48 0.43 28.96 -8.70
C ALA A 48 1.81 29.57 -9.01
N HIS A 49 2.13 30.71 -8.38
CA HIS A 49 3.41 31.39 -8.49
C HIS A 49 4.48 30.75 -7.59
N LEU A 50 4.12 30.36 -6.37
CA LEU A 50 5.05 29.69 -5.45
C LEU A 50 5.57 28.36 -5.99
N VAL A 51 4.77 27.63 -6.79
CA VAL A 51 5.20 26.40 -7.46
C VAL A 51 6.32 26.64 -8.49
N GLU A 52 6.44 27.85 -9.03
CA GLU A 52 7.48 28.21 -10.02
C GLU A 52 8.70 28.89 -9.39
N TYR A 53 8.70 29.09 -8.07
CA TYR A 53 9.84 29.69 -7.41
C TYR A 53 11.03 28.74 -7.39
N PRO A 54 12.26 29.25 -7.64
CA PRO A 54 13.46 28.47 -7.44
C PRO A 54 13.63 28.03 -5.99
N ASP A 55 14.22 26.86 -5.77
CA ASP A 55 14.48 26.27 -4.44
C ASP A 55 15.21 27.27 -3.53
N GLU A 56 16.25 27.95 -4.05
CA GLU A 56 17.02 28.94 -3.28
C GLU A 56 16.15 30.11 -2.76
N GLN A 57 15.16 30.53 -3.54
CA GLN A 57 14.27 31.64 -3.16
C GLN A 57 13.18 31.18 -2.19
N LEU A 58 12.70 29.94 -2.33
CA LEU A 58 11.79 29.33 -1.36
C LEU A 58 12.50 29.10 -0.02
N GLU A 59 13.71 28.54 -0.03
CA GLU A 59 14.53 28.35 1.17
C GLU A 59 14.79 29.69 1.88
N ALA A 60 15.19 30.73 1.14
CA ALA A 60 15.38 32.07 1.69
C ALA A 60 14.09 32.66 2.29
N ALA A 61 12.93 32.42 1.68
CA ALA A 61 11.65 32.90 2.21
C ALA A 61 11.29 32.28 3.57
N PHE A 62 11.79 31.07 3.85
CA PHE A 62 11.53 30.33 5.08
C PHE A 62 12.73 30.27 6.03
N GLU A 63 13.86 30.94 5.74
CA GLU A 63 15.10 30.90 6.52
C GLU A 63 14.90 31.23 8.02
N SER A 64 13.94 32.10 8.32
CA SER A 64 13.62 32.52 9.69
C SER A 64 12.61 31.64 10.43
N SER A 65 12.03 30.64 9.74
CA SER A 65 11.04 29.71 10.30
C SER A 65 11.74 28.46 10.83
N ASP A 66 11.37 28.04 12.04
CA ASP A 66 11.80 26.75 12.57
C ASP A 66 10.96 25.60 11.98
N ASP A 67 11.47 24.38 12.10
CA ASP A 67 10.83 23.17 11.57
C ASP A 67 9.42 22.95 12.17
N GLU A 68 9.22 23.29 13.45
CA GLU A 68 7.90 23.13 14.11
C GLU A 68 6.87 24.07 13.47
N HIS A 69 7.26 25.32 13.22
CA HIS A 69 6.44 26.32 12.55
C HIS A 69 6.10 25.89 11.12
N LEU A 70 7.09 25.39 10.38
CA LEU A 70 6.89 24.89 9.02
C LEU A 70 5.92 23.71 8.98
N VAL A 71 6.11 22.70 9.85
CA VAL A 71 5.21 21.55 9.92
C VAL A 71 3.78 21.98 10.26
N ARG A 72 3.60 22.88 11.23
CA ARG A 72 2.28 23.42 11.57
C ARG A 72 1.65 24.15 10.38
N ALA A 73 2.40 25.04 9.72
CA ALA A 73 1.90 25.80 8.59
C ALA A 73 1.49 24.89 7.41
N LEU A 74 2.30 23.89 7.08
CA LEU A 74 1.99 22.92 6.03
C LEU A 74 0.76 22.06 6.38
N ALA A 75 0.61 21.66 7.64
CA ALA A 75 -0.58 20.94 8.10
C ALA A 75 -1.85 21.81 7.97
N ASP A 76 -1.78 23.08 8.36
CA ASP A 76 -2.90 24.03 8.22
C ASP A 76 -3.26 24.27 6.75
N MET A 77 -2.26 24.43 5.88
CA MET A 77 -2.46 24.53 4.43
C MET A 77 -3.14 23.26 3.87
N ARG A 78 -2.70 22.08 4.31
CA ARG A 78 -3.30 20.81 3.91
C ARG A 78 -4.77 20.73 4.30
N VAL A 79 -5.09 21.06 5.56
CA VAL A 79 -6.48 21.07 6.04
C VAL A 79 -7.32 22.09 5.28
N ALA A 80 -6.80 23.30 5.04
CA ALA A 80 -7.51 24.32 4.27
C ALA A 80 -7.80 23.87 2.84
N SER A 81 -6.82 23.26 2.16
CA SER A 81 -6.97 22.76 0.80
C SER A 81 -8.06 21.68 0.69
N GLU A 82 -8.09 20.73 1.63
CA GLU A 82 -9.10 19.66 1.67
C GLU A 82 -10.49 20.20 2.00
N ARG A 83 -10.60 21.19 2.89
CA ARG A 83 -11.88 21.84 3.18
C ARG A 83 -12.44 22.55 1.96
N ILE A 84 -11.60 23.29 1.23
CA ILE A 84 -12.00 23.95 -0.02
C ILE A 84 -12.46 22.90 -1.04
N ARG A 85 -11.68 21.84 -1.22
CA ARG A 85 -12.01 20.72 -2.12
C ARG A 85 -13.39 20.15 -1.82
N LEU A 86 -13.66 19.80 -0.56
CA LEU A 86 -14.93 19.22 -0.12
C LEU A 86 -16.11 20.18 -0.28
N LEU A 87 -15.94 21.47 0.06
CA LEU A 87 -16.98 22.48 -0.07
C LEU A 87 -17.39 22.71 -1.54
N HIS A 88 -16.47 22.48 -2.47
CA HIS A 88 -16.69 22.66 -3.91
C HIS A 88 -16.97 21.35 -4.66
N GLY A 89 -17.08 20.21 -3.96
CA GLY A 89 -17.36 18.91 -4.58
C GLY A 89 -16.27 18.47 -5.57
N VAL A 90 -15.02 18.85 -5.33
CA VAL A 90 -13.90 18.49 -6.19
C VAL A 90 -13.35 17.12 -5.78
N GLU A 91 -13.18 16.21 -6.73
CA GLU A 91 -12.65 14.88 -6.46
C GLU A 91 -11.18 14.92 -6.04
N HIS A 92 -10.81 14.10 -5.06
CA HIS A 92 -9.44 14.05 -4.55
C HIS A 92 -8.42 13.65 -5.64
N ASP A 93 -8.75 12.63 -6.42
CA ASP A 93 -7.90 12.14 -7.51
C ASP A 93 -7.75 13.14 -8.66
N GLU A 94 -8.74 14.00 -8.91
CA GLU A 94 -8.61 15.09 -9.89
C GLU A 94 -7.56 16.10 -9.44
N VAL A 95 -7.54 16.47 -8.16
CA VAL A 95 -6.52 17.38 -7.60
C VAL A 95 -5.13 16.77 -7.72
N LEU A 96 -4.97 15.48 -7.38
CA LEU A 96 -3.68 14.79 -7.47
C LEU A 96 -3.17 14.68 -8.92
N ARG A 97 -4.05 14.35 -9.87
CA ARG A 97 -3.69 14.33 -11.29
C ARG A 97 -3.25 15.71 -11.77
N ARG A 98 -3.98 16.76 -11.41
CA ARG A 98 -3.66 18.13 -11.80
C ARG A 98 -2.36 18.62 -11.17
N ALA A 99 -2.10 18.29 -9.90
CA ALA A 99 -0.86 18.59 -9.21
C ALA A 99 0.35 17.90 -9.88
N ARG A 100 0.20 16.64 -10.28
CA ARG A 100 1.25 15.93 -11.04
C ARG A 100 1.55 16.58 -12.38
N THR A 101 0.52 16.87 -13.18
CA THR A 101 0.71 17.57 -14.46
C THR A 101 1.42 18.89 -14.23
N ARG A 102 1.05 19.64 -13.19
CA ARG A 102 1.68 20.91 -12.85
C ARG A 102 3.14 20.77 -12.44
N ALA A 103 3.50 19.76 -11.64
CA ALA A 103 4.90 19.49 -11.30
C ALA A 103 5.73 19.10 -12.54
N GLN A 104 5.14 18.35 -13.48
CA GLN A 104 5.80 17.95 -14.72
C GLN A 104 5.99 19.11 -15.71
N THR A 105 5.11 20.12 -15.68
CA THR A 105 5.16 21.28 -16.58
C THR A 105 5.75 22.53 -15.94
N ALA A 106 6.16 22.48 -14.67
CA ALA A 106 6.83 23.60 -14.02
C ALA A 106 8.11 23.94 -14.80
N GLU A 107 8.29 25.23 -15.10
CA GLU A 107 9.47 25.71 -15.84
C GLU A 107 10.75 25.58 -14.99
N CYS A 108 10.59 25.58 -13.67
CA CYS A 108 11.66 25.38 -12.70
C CYS A 108 11.93 23.87 -12.51
N ARG A 109 13.14 23.41 -12.85
CA ARG A 109 13.56 22.00 -12.78
C ARG A 109 14.30 21.67 -11.49
N ASP A 110 13.88 22.30 -10.41
CA ASP A 110 14.59 22.19 -9.15
C ASP A 110 14.30 20.85 -8.45
N ARG A 111 15.12 20.55 -7.44
CA ARG A 111 15.09 19.26 -6.75
C ARG A 111 13.74 19.05 -6.06
N SER A 112 13.21 20.08 -5.40
CA SER A 112 11.96 19.97 -4.66
C SER A 112 10.80 19.51 -5.55
N VAL A 113 10.67 20.06 -6.76
CA VAL A 113 9.63 19.72 -7.74
C VAL A 113 9.82 18.30 -8.28
N SER A 114 11.07 17.90 -8.50
CA SER A 114 11.43 16.57 -9.03
C SER A 114 11.15 15.43 -8.04
N GLU A 115 11.18 15.71 -6.74
CA GLU A 115 10.88 14.73 -5.68
C GLU A 115 9.37 14.60 -5.36
N LEU A 116 8.51 15.47 -5.93
CA LEU A 116 7.07 15.46 -5.65
C LEU A 116 6.39 14.18 -6.16
N ALA A 117 5.96 13.33 -5.24
CA ALA A 117 5.20 12.13 -5.52
C ALA A 117 3.71 12.31 -5.17
N PHE A 118 2.90 12.63 -6.18
CA PHE A 118 1.44 12.57 -6.07
C PHE A 118 0.98 11.20 -6.58
N ARG A 119 0.26 10.40 -5.78
CA ARG A 119 -0.30 9.09 -6.18
C ARG A 119 -1.78 9.04 -5.88
N THR A 120 -2.60 8.63 -6.85
CA THR A 120 -4.04 8.44 -6.64
C THR A 120 -4.33 7.12 -5.94
N GLU A 121 -5.53 6.97 -5.38
CA GLU A 121 -5.91 5.72 -4.71
C GLU A 121 -5.87 4.53 -5.66
N ASP A 122 -6.34 4.70 -6.90
CA ASP A 122 -6.29 3.66 -7.93
C ASP A 122 -4.86 3.25 -8.31
N GLU A 123 -3.90 4.17 -8.24
CA GLU A 123 -2.50 3.86 -8.49
C GLU A 123 -1.86 3.13 -7.32
N ILE A 124 -2.18 3.52 -6.09
CA ILE A 124 -1.77 2.77 -4.89
C ILE A 124 -2.34 1.35 -4.97
N ARG A 125 -3.63 1.21 -5.30
CA ARG A 125 -4.29 -0.09 -5.46
C ARG A 125 -3.61 -0.92 -6.53
N ARG A 126 -3.36 -0.34 -7.72
CA ARG A 126 -2.66 -1.05 -8.82
C ARG A 126 -1.23 -1.42 -8.47
N ALA A 127 -0.48 -0.54 -7.78
CA ALA A 127 0.88 -0.83 -7.36
C ALA A 127 0.91 -1.97 -6.34
N VAL A 128 0.01 -1.95 -5.35
CA VAL A 128 -0.14 -3.04 -4.37
C VAL A 128 -0.59 -4.33 -5.06
N THR A 129 -1.54 -4.28 -6.00
CA THR A 129 -1.95 -5.47 -6.77
C THR A 129 -0.79 -6.02 -7.60
N ALA A 130 -0.03 -5.17 -8.29
CA ALA A 130 1.12 -5.60 -9.08
C ALA A 130 2.27 -6.14 -8.22
N GLU A 131 2.51 -5.54 -7.05
CA GLU A 131 3.49 -6.04 -6.07
C GLU A 131 3.05 -7.40 -5.49
N LEU A 132 1.76 -7.53 -5.16
CA LEU A 132 1.17 -8.81 -4.77
C LEU A 132 1.22 -9.83 -5.90
N GLU A 133 1.01 -9.46 -7.17
CA GLU A 133 1.11 -10.36 -8.32
C GLU A 133 2.56 -10.74 -8.66
N ALA A 134 3.53 -9.88 -8.33
CA ALA A 134 4.95 -10.19 -8.49
C ALA A 134 5.49 -11.05 -7.34
N GLU A 135 5.02 -10.81 -6.10
CA GLU A 135 5.35 -11.64 -4.94
C GLU A 135 4.58 -12.98 -4.96
N TYR A 136 3.36 -12.97 -5.49
CA TYR A 136 2.58 -14.14 -5.87
C TYR A 136 2.59 -14.34 -7.39
N GLU A 137 3.78 -14.28 -8.01
CA GLU A 137 3.94 -14.85 -9.35
C GLU A 137 3.37 -16.28 -9.27
N PRO A 138 2.50 -16.72 -10.19
CA PRO A 138 1.98 -18.07 -10.16
C PRO A 138 3.14 -19.02 -10.46
N ASP A 139 3.93 -19.29 -9.43
CA ASP A 139 5.01 -20.24 -9.43
C ASP A 139 4.42 -21.51 -10.05
N ASP A 140 5.08 -22.07 -11.05
CA ASP A 140 4.66 -23.32 -11.70
C ASP A 140 4.34 -24.38 -10.64
N TRP A 141 4.93 -24.24 -9.45
CA TRP A 141 4.63 -24.92 -8.21
C TRP A 141 3.18 -24.80 -7.69
N LYS A 142 2.56 -23.62 -7.66
CA LYS A 142 1.16 -23.45 -7.24
C LYS A 142 0.20 -24.09 -8.25
N ARG A 143 0.52 -24.00 -9.54
CA ARG A 143 -0.25 -24.67 -10.60
C ARG A 143 -0.10 -26.20 -10.52
N ARG A 144 1.12 -26.70 -10.26
CA ARG A 144 1.40 -28.13 -10.06
C ARG A 144 0.82 -28.65 -8.75
N SER A 145 0.83 -27.86 -7.68
CA SER A 145 0.24 -28.25 -6.39
C SER A 145 -1.28 -28.25 -6.47
N GLU A 146 -1.91 -27.33 -7.18
CA GLU A 146 -3.36 -27.34 -7.42
C GLU A 146 -3.77 -28.52 -8.33
N LEU A 147 -2.96 -28.88 -9.33
CA LEU A 147 -3.11 -30.10 -10.12
C LEU A 147 -2.92 -31.36 -9.27
N ALA A 148 -1.93 -31.39 -8.39
CA ALA A 148 -1.71 -32.51 -7.46
C ALA A 148 -2.84 -32.63 -6.43
N LEU A 149 -3.41 -31.51 -5.97
CA LEU A 149 -4.55 -31.47 -5.05
C LEU A 149 -5.82 -31.95 -5.74
N LYS A 150 -6.06 -31.52 -6.99
CA LYS A 150 -7.18 -32.02 -7.82
C LYS A 150 -7.01 -33.50 -8.15
N ALA A 151 -5.79 -33.95 -8.48
CA ALA A 151 -5.50 -35.36 -8.72
C ALA A 151 -5.65 -36.21 -7.46
N GLY A 152 -5.18 -35.72 -6.31
CA GLY A 152 -5.35 -36.35 -5.00
C GLY A 152 -6.81 -36.42 -4.57
N ALA A 153 -7.59 -35.36 -4.81
CA ALA A 153 -9.03 -35.35 -4.58
C ALA A 153 -9.77 -36.33 -5.52
N LEU A 154 -9.36 -36.44 -6.79
CA LEU A 154 -9.92 -37.41 -7.73
C LEU A 154 -9.57 -38.86 -7.35
N LEU A 155 -8.36 -39.09 -6.85
CA LEU A 155 -7.90 -40.39 -6.33
C LEU A 155 -8.53 -40.75 -4.98
N ALA A 156 -9.01 -39.77 -4.21
CA ALA A 156 -9.77 -39.99 -2.98
C ALA A 156 -11.25 -40.31 -3.25
N LEU A 157 -11.78 -39.99 -4.43
CA LEU A 157 -13.18 -40.22 -4.80
C LEU A 157 -13.63 -41.67 -5.06
N PRO A 158 -12.78 -42.71 -5.28
CA PRO A 158 -13.26 -44.08 -5.30
C PRO A 158 -13.57 -44.63 -3.90
N GLY A 159 -13.27 -43.89 -2.81
CA GLY A 159 -13.48 -44.35 -1.44
C GLY A 159 -14.91 -44.25 -0.90
N VAL A 160 -15.80 -43.48 -1.55
CA VAL A 160 -17.15 -43.22 -1.02
C VAL A 160 -18.23 -44.08 -1.71
N SER A 161 -17.93 -44.73 -2.83
CA SER A 161 -18.94 -45.40 -3.65
C SER A 161 -18.97 -46.93 -3.55
N LEU A 162 -18.27 -47.56 -2.60
CA LEU A 162 -18.18 -49.02 -2.56
C LEU A 162 -18.25 -49.63 -1.15
N ILE A 163 -19.30 -49.33 -0.38
CA ILE A 163 -19.74 -50.22 0.71
C ILE A 163 -21.28 -50.21 0.83
N PRO A 164 -21.95 -51.30 0.48
CA PRO A 164 -22.98 -51.83 1.34
C PRO A 164 -22.51 -53.21 1.80
N ILE A 165 -21.79 -53.27 2.92
CA ILE A 165 -21.53 -54.56 3.57
C ILE A 165 -22.70 -54.81 4.52
N PRO A 166 -23.57 -55.80 4.25
CA PRO A 166 -24.61 -56.19 5.18
C PRO A 166 -23.99 -56.75 6.47
N TYR A 167 -24.60 -56.42 7.60
CA TYR A 167 -24.16 -56.63 8.99
C TYR A 167 -23.96 -58.10 9.45
N GLY A 168 -23.68 -59.05 8.55
CA GLY A 168 -23.59 -60.48 8.86
C GLY A 168 -22.46 -61.26 8.17
N ALA A 169 -21.49 -60.60 7.51
CA ALA A 169 -20.53 -61.28 6.63
C ALA A 169 -19.06 -61.22 7.09
N ILE A 170 -18.77 -61.14 8.40
CA ILE A 170 -17.37 -61.18 8.89
C ILE A 170 -17.21 -62.29 9.94
N PRO A 171 -16.47 -63.39 9.63
CA PRO A 171 -16.08 -64.36 10.62
C PRO A 171 -14.95 -63.83 11.51
N LEU A 172 -15.14 -64.02 12.82
CA LEU A 172 -14.20 -63.74 13.91
C LEU A 172 -12.85 -64.44 13.66
N GLY A 173 -11.77 -63.68 13.46
CA GLY A 173 -10.43 -64.30 13.39
C GLY A 173 -9.26 -63.33 13.25
N ILE A 174 -9.38 -62.30 12.42
CA ILE A 174 -8.43 -61.18 12.36
C ILE A 174 -9.29 -59.98 12.02
N ASP A 175 -9.06 -58.84 12.69
CA ASP A 175 -9.83 -57.61 12.54
C ASP A 175 -9.55 -56.96 11.17
N GLY A 176 -9.88 -57.68 10.09
CA GLY A 176 -9.53 -57.37 8.72
C GLY A 176 -10.17 -56.08 8.25
N ALA A 177 -11.30 -55.68 8.83
CA ALA A 177 -11.88 -54.35 8.62
C ALA A 177 -10.97 -53.25 9.18
N LEU A 178 -10.38 -53.45 10.35
CA LEU A 178 -9.47 -52.50 11.00
C LEU A 178 -8.12 -52.43 10.28
N THR A 179 -7.58 -53.58 9.85
CA THR A 179 -6.36 -53.63 9.03
C THR A 179 -6.57 -53.06 7.63
N PHE A 180 -7.74 -53.31 7.02
CA PHE A 180 -8.10 -52.77 5.70
C PHE A 180 -8.30 -51.26 5.79
N VAL A 181 -8.98 -50.75 6.82
CA VAL A 181 -9.14 -49.31 7.04
C VAL A 181 -7.78 -48.65 7.33
N ALA A 182 -6.93 -49.25 8.15
CA ALA A 182 -5.58 -48.73 8.40
C ALA A 182 -4.71 -48.73 7.13
N LEU A 183 -4.76 -49.78 6.31
CA LEU A 183 -3.94 -49.88 5.10
C LEU A 183 -4.43 -48.96 3.97
N PHE A 184 -5.75 -48.88 3.74
CA PHE A 184 -6.35 -48.06 2.68
C PHE A 184 -6.48 -46.58 3.03
N PHE A 185 -6.64 -46.23 4.32
CA PHE A 185 -6.83 -44.83 4.72
C PHE A 185 -5.61 -44.25 5.45
N ALA A 186 -4.97 -44.97 6.38
CA ALA A 186 -3.81 -44.42 7.09
C ALA A 186 -2.54 -44.44 6.25
N GLY A 187 -2.36 -45.44 5.38
CA GLY A 187 -1.21 -45.53 4.46
C GLY A 187 -1.10 -44.34 3.50
N PRO A 188 -2.14 -44.04 2.71
CA PRO A 188 -2.13 -42.87 1.81
C PRO A 188 -2.07 -41.54 2.55
N LEU A 189 -2.70 -41.42 3.72
CA LEU A 189 -2.72 -40.19 4.49
C LEU A 189 -1.35 -39.92 5.16
N LEU A 190 -0.66 -40.96 5.63
CA LEU A 190 0.74 -40.89 6.06
C LEU A 190 1.69 -40.61 4.89
N ALA A 191 1.50 -41.27 3.73
CA ALA A 191 2.32 -41.01 2.55
C ALA A 191 2.14 -39.57 2.04
N PHE A 192 0.94 -39.02 2.14
CA PHE A 192 0.64 -37.63 1.81
C PHE A 192 1.28 -36.66 2.82
N GLY A 193 1.15 -36.93 4.13
CA GLY A 193 1.80 -36.13 5.18
C GLY A 193 3.33 -36.16 5.10
N LEU A 194 3.92 -37.34 4.89
CA LEU A 194 5.35 -37.53 4.62
C LEU A 194 5.76 -36.87 3.31
N GLY A 195 4.92 -36.92 2.28
CA GLY A 195 5.17 -36.23 1.01
C GLY A 195 5.25 -34.72 1.19
N ILE A 196 4.37 -34.12 1.99
CA ILE A 196 4.42 -32.69 2.33
C ILE A 196 5.68 -32.35 3.14
N LEU A 197 6.04 -33.17 4.13
CA LEU A 197 7.26 -32.97 4.92
C LEU A 197 8.53 -33.13 4.08
N LEU A 198 8.56 -34.10 3.16
CA LEU A 198 9.65 -34.31 2.22
C LEU A 198 9.76 -33.13 1.24
N LEU A 199 8.64 -32.64 0.71
CA LEU A 199 8.58 -31.43 -0.13
C LEU A 199 9.12 -30.20 0.60
N ARG A 200 8.80 -30.06 1.90
CA ARG A 200 9.27 -28.96 2.74
C ARG A 200 10.77 -29.07 3.02
N SER A 201 11.29 -30.27 3.33
CA SER A 201 12.73 -30.51 3.50
C SER A 201 13.51 -30.30 2.18
N ILE A 202 12.97 -30.67 1.03
CA ILE A 202 13.60 -30.40 -0.26
C ILE A 202 13.75 -28.89 -0.50
N ARG A 203 12.70 -28.10 -0.19
CA ARG A 203 12.74 -26.64 -0.31
C ARG A 203 13.70 -25.99 0.69
N ASP A 204 13.67 -26.42 1.95
CA ASP A 204 14.37 -25.75 3.04
C ASP A 204 15.85 -26.20 3.14
N ASP A 205 16.19 -27.45 2.77
CA ASP A 205 17.55 -28.00 2.89
C ASP A 205 18.27 -28.22 1.54
N ILE A 206 17.57 -28.71 0.51
CA ILE A 206 18.21 -29.16 -0.75
C ILE A 206 18.39 -28.01 -1.74
N VAL A 207 17.38 -27.15 -1.91
CA VAL A 207 17.47 -26.01 -2.85
C VAL A 207 18.59 -25.02 -2.50
N PRO A 208 18.80 -24.62 -1.23
CA PRO A 208 19.96 -23.81 -0.85
C PRO A 208 21.28 -24.57 -1.03
N GLY A 209 21.30 -25.87 -0.70
CA GLY A 209 22.48 -26.72 -0.85
C GLY A 209 22.93 -26.89 -2.31
N MET A 210 21.99 -27.10 -3.23
CA MET A 210 22.28 -27.21 -4.67
C MET A 210 22.71 -25.88 -5.29
N ARG A 211 22.13 -24.75 -4.86
CA ARG A 211 22.59 -23.41 -5.29
C ARG A 211 24.00 -23.09 -4.77
N ALA A 212 24.33 -23.50 -3.54
CA ALA A 212 25.67 -23.36 -2.98
C ALA A 212 26.69 -24.25 -3.70
N PHE A 213 26.31 -25.48 -4.06
CA PHE A 213 27.18 -26.41 -4.81
C PHE A 213 27.45 -25.93 -6.25
N GLY A 214 26.46 -25.30 -6.91
CA GLY A 214 26.62 -24.76 -8.26
C GLY A 214 27.44 -23.48 -8.34
N THR A 215 27.55 -22.71 -7.23
CA THR A 215 28.30 -21.45 -7.17
C THR A 215 29.69 -21.60 -6.55
N ASP A 216 29.87 -22.52 -5.59
CA ASP A 216 31.17 -22.84 -5.00
C ASP A 216 31.23 -24.32 -4.53
N PRO A 217 31.59 -25.25 -5.43
CA PRO A 217 31.61 -26.68 -5.12
C PRO A 217 32.70 -27.05 -4.10
N VAL A 218 33.86 -26.36 -4.13
CA VAL A 218 35.01 -26.66 -3.26
C VAL A 218 34.75 -26.16 -1.83
N GLY A 219 34.18 -24.97 -1.67
CA GLY A 219 33.84 -24.42 -0.35
C GLY A 219 32.68 -25.14 0.35
N THR A 220 31.81 -25.82 -0.40
CA THR A 220 30.71 -26.61 0.16
C THR A 220 31.20 -27.96 0.71
N ILE A 221 32.10 -28.65 -0.01
CA ILE A 221 32.74 -29.89 0.44
C ILE A 221 33.59 -29.63 1.71
N ARG A 222 34.32 -28.52 1.76
CA ARG A 222 35.13 -28.14 2.93
C ARG A 222 34.28 -27.86 4.17
N ARG A 223 33.08 -27.31 4.01
CA ARG A 223 32.14 -27.04 5.11
C ARG A 223 31.44 -28.30 5.63
N LEU A 224 31.15 -29.26 4.75
CA LEU A 224 30.63 -30.57 5.13
C LEU A 224 31.68 -31.41 5.86
N TRP A 225 32.95 -31.34 5.43
CA TRP A 225 34.06 -32.07 6.06
C TRP A 225 34.40 -31.58 7.46
N ASN A 226 34.19 -30.29 7.75
CA ASN A 226 34.41 -29.73 9.09
C ASN A 226 33.22 -29.92 10.06
N ARG A 227 32.15 -30.59 9.62
CA ARG A 227 30.93 -30.82 10.42
C ARG A 227 30.74 -32.27 10.87
N VAL A 228 31.63 -33.17 10.43
CA VAL A 228 31.79 -34.55 10.91
C VAL A 228 33.00 -34.60 11.84
#